data_AF-A0AAV7T080-F1
#
_entry.id   AF-A0AAV7T080-F1
#
_cell.length_a   1.000
_cell.length_b   1.000
_cell.length_c   1.000
_cell.angle_alpha   90.00
_cell.angle_beta   90.00
_cell.angle_gamma   90.00
#
_symmetry.space_group_name_H-M   'P 1'
#
loop_
_entity.id
_entity.type
_entity.pdbx_description
1 polymer ?
#
loop_
_entity_poly.entity_id
_entity_poly.type
_entity_poly.pdbx_seq_one_letter_code
_entity_poly.pdbx_strand_id
1 'polypeptide(L)' 'MEELHLAATTSKRGKTPGSDGLPVELYVELWNLIGPGLLELSEEMVGKGSMPQSLREGMVTLLSKPEGREG' A
#
# COMPACT_ATOMS: atom_id res chain seq x y z
N MET A 1 -13.05 -5.99 -9.49
CA MET A 1 -11.62 -6.39 -9.49
C MET A 1 -10.75 -5.53 -10.42
N GLU A 2 -11.25 -5.11 -11.57
CA GLU A 2 -10.50 -4.25 -12.52
C GLU A 2 -10.01 -2.93 -11.89
N GLU A 3 -10.87 -2.20 -11.17
CA GLU A 3 -10.50 -0.94 -10.52
C GLU A 3 -9.36 -1.09 -9.51
N LEU A 4 -9.37 -2.18 -8.73
CA LEU A 4 -8.32 -2.50 -7.77
C LEU A 4 -6.99 -2.84 -8.47
N HIS A 5 -7.03 -3.60 -9.56
CA HIS A 5 -5.83 -3.91 -10.35
C HIS A 5 -5.28 -2.65 -11.03
N LEU A 6 -6.15 -1.78 -11.55
CA LEU A 6 -5.75 -0.49 -12.11
C LEU A 6 -5.09 0.40 -11.04
N ALA A 7 -5.66 0.46 -9.85
CA ALA A 7 -5.06 1.21 -8.73
C ALA A 7 -3.67 0.66 -8.36
N ALA A 8 -3.51 -0.66 -8.28
CA ALA A 8 -2.21 -1.29 -8.00
C ALA A 8 -1.18 -0.99 -9.10
N THR A 9 -1.56 -1.12 -10.37
CA THR A 9 -0.63 -0.95 -11.51
C THR A 9 -0.26 0.51 -11.79
N THR A 10 -1.12 1.47 -11.45
CA THR A 10 -0.88 2.92 -11.64
C THR A 10 -0.24 3.58 -10.42
N SER A 11 -0.15 2.88 -9.30
CA SER A 11 0.51 3.37 -8.09
C SER A 11 1.99 3.65 -8.32
N LYS A 12 2.52 4.69 -7.64
CA LYS A 12 3.93 5.06 -7.76
C LYS A 12 4.82 3.97 -7.15
N ARG A 13 5.78 3.53 -7.93
CA ARG A 13 6.85 2.58 -7.54
C ARG A 13 7.91 3.24 -6.66
N GLY A 14 8.68 2.42 -5.96
CA GLY A 14 9.79 2.86 -5.09
C GLY A 14 9.34 3.71 -3.89
N LYS A 15 8.11 3.47 -3.41
CA LYS A 15 7.59 4.12 -2.21
C LYS A 15 7.78 3.23 -0.99
N THR A 16 7.90 3.86 0.18
CA THR A 16 7.94 3.15 1.45
C THR A 16 6.67 2.30 1.59
N PRO A 17 6.78 1.00 1.88
CA PRO A 17 5.62 0.13 2.13
C PRO A 17 4.74 0.62 3.29
N GLY A 18 3.52 0.08 3.33
CA GLY A 18 2.63 0.26 4.48
C GLY A 18 3.09 -0.52 5.71
N SER A 19 2.20 -0.63 6.69
CA SER A 19 2.43 -1.41 7.92
C SER A 19 2.63 -2.92 7.68
N ASP A 20 2.28 -3.41 6.49
CA ASP A 20 2.48 -4.78 6.01
C ASP A 20 3.91 -5.06 5.52
N GLY A 21 4.71 -4.01 5.26
CA GLY A 21 6.05 -4.14 4.68
C GLY A 21 6.07 -4.51 3.20
N LEU A 22 4.92 -4.58 2.51
CA LEU A 22 4.86 -5.03 1.12
C LEU A 22 4.88 -3.85 0.15
N PRO A 23 5.83 -3.79 -0.79
CA PRO A 23 5.86 -2.74 -1.81
C PRO A 23 4.80 -3.00 -2.88
N VAL A 24 4.33 -1.96 -3.57
CA VAL A 24 3.27 -2.09 -4.59
C VAL A 24 3.67 -2.98 -5.77
N GLU A 25 4.97 -3.09 -6.03
CA GLU A 25 5.54 -3.99 -7.02
C GLU A 25 5.20 -5.45 -6.71
N LEU A 26 5.19 -5.84 -5.43
CA LEU A 26 4.83 -7.20 -5.01
C LEU A 26 3.33 -7.46 -5.15
N TYR A 27 2.50 -6.45 -4.86
CA TYR A 27 1.06 -6.52 -5.08
C TYR A 27 0.72 -6.78 -6.56
N VAL A 28 1.43 -6.13 -7.48
CA VAL A 28 1.24 -6.32 -8.92
C VAL A 28 1.77 -7.67 -9.39
N GLU A 29 2.98 -8.07 -8.96
CA GLU A 29 3.60 -9.34 -9.37
C GLU A 29 2.79 -10.55 -8.89
N LEU A 30 2.26 -10.49 -7.67
CA LEU A 30 1.47 -11.55 -7.05
C LEU A 30 -0.04 -11.31 -7.13
N TRP A 31 -0.51 -10.55 -8.12
CA TRP A 31 -1.91 -10.13 -8.22
C TRP A 31 -2.90 -11.30 -8.18
N ASN A 32 -2.58 -12.41 -8.85
CA ASN A 32 -3.44 -13.60 -8.88
C ASN A 32 -3.62 -14.24 -7.50
N LEU A 33 -2.68 -14.01 -6.57
CA LEU A 33 -2.77 -14.48 -5.19
C LEU A 33 -3.41 -13.44 -4.26
N ILE A 34 -3.05 -12.17 -4.42
CA ILE A 34 -3.42 -11.09 -3.48
C ILE A 34 -4.74 -10.40 -3.85
N GLY A 35 -4.99 -10.22 -5.16
CA GLY A 35 -6.14 -9.48 -5.69
C GLY A 35 -7.51 -9.92 -5.17
N PRO A 36 -7.80 -11.24 -5.10
CA PRO A 36 -9.06 -11.72 -4.51
C PRO A 36 -9.24 -11.30 -3.05
N GLY A 37 -8.20 -11.43 -2.22
CA GLY A 37 -8.27 -11.04 -0.80
C GLY A 37 -8.39 -9.53 -0.62
N LEU A 38 -7.75 -8.73 -1.47
CA LEU A 38 -7.94 -7.27 -1.48
C LEU A 38 -9.36 -6.86 -1.85
N LEU A 39 -10.00 -7.56 -2.79
CA LEU A 39 -11.39 -7.29 -3.16
C LEU A 39 -12.33 -7.60 -2.00
N GLU A 40 -12.20 -8.77 -1.38
CA GLU A 40 -13.00 -9.17 -0.21
C GLU A 40 -12.86 -8.16 0.93
N LEU A 41 -11.62 -7.78 1.26
CA LEU A 41 -11.35 -6.75 2.27
C LEU A 41 -12.01 -5.41 1.91
N SER A 42 -11.95 -4.99 0.64
CA SER A 42 -12.55 -3.73 0.18
C SER A 42 -14.07 -3.74 0.31
N GLU A 43 -14.71 -4.82 -0.11
CA GLU A 43 -16.16 -5.00 -0.02
C GLU A 43 -16.61 -5.03 1.45
N GLU A 44 -15.85 -5.70 2.33
CA GLU A 44 -16.12 -5.72 3.77
C GLU A 44 -16.02 -4.31 4.37
N MET A 45 -14.98 -3.54 4.02
CA MET A 45 -14.81 -2.17 4.50
C MET A 45 -15.95 -1.25 4.05
N VAL A 46 -16.38 -1.38 2.80
CA VAL A 46 -17.53 -0.64 2.26
C VAL A 46 -18.81 -1.03 3.00
N GLY A 47 -19.06 -2.33 3.18
CA GLY A 47 -20.25 -2.84 3.88
C GLY A 47 -20.30 -2.43 5.34
N LYS A 48 -19.16 -2.42 6.04
CA LYS A 48 -19.04 -1.97 7.44
C LYS A 48 -18.96 -0.45 7.59
N GLY A 49 -18.75 0.30 6.51
CA GLY A 49 -18.47 1.74 6.55
C GLY A 49 -17.21 2.11 7.32
N SER A 50 -16.28 1.19 7.52
CA SER A 50 -15.04 1.42 8.28
C SER A 50 -13.90 0.53 7.81
N MET A 51 -12.69 1.07 7.86
CA MET A 51 -11.45 0.32 7.56
C MET A 51 -10.94 -0.41 8.80
N PRO A 52 -10.16 -1.51 8.69
CA PRO A 52 -9.42 -2.07 9.83
C PRO A 52 -8.48 -1.05 10.48
N GLN A 53 -8.17 -1.24 11.76
CA GLN A 53 -7.28 -0.33 12.48
C GLN A 53 -5.90 -0.19 11.80
N SER A 54 -5.32 -1.29 11.33
CA SER A 54 -4.01 -1.30 10.66
C SER A 54 -3.94 -0.45 9.38
N LEU A 55 -5.09 -0.20 8.73
CA LEU A 55 -5.19 0.65 7.54
C LEU A 55 -5.53 2.11 7.86
N ARG A 56 -5.78 2.44 9.14
CA ARG A 56 -6.03 3.81 9.61
C ARG A 56 -4.84 4.44 10.32
N GLU A 57 -3.77 3.67 10.52
CA GLU A 57 -2.57 4.10 11.22
C GLU A 57 -1.49 4.57 10.23
N GLY A 58 -0.88 5.71 10.52
CA GLY A 58 0.27 6.22 9.77
C GLY A 58 1.57 5.90 10.48
N MET A 59 2.55 5.33 9.75
CA MET A 59 3.88 5.07 10.29
C MET A 59 4.80 6.29 10.09
N VAL A 60 5.32 6.83 11.19
CA VAL A 60 6.26 7.95 11.17
C VAL A 60 7.67 7.42 11.43
N THR A 61 8.59 7.68 10.51
CA THR A 61 10.01 7.33 10.63
C THR A 61 10.87 8.56 10.43
N LEU A 62 11.87 8.75 11.29
CA LEU A 62 12.85 9.84 11.15
C LEU A 62 13.88 9.45 10.08
N LEU A 63 13.99 10.26 9.02
CA LEU A 63 15.00 10.11 7.99
C LEU A 63 16.06 11.20 8.18
N SER A 64 17.30 10.79 8.45
CA SER A 64 18.43 11.72 8.52
C SER A 64 18.72 12.30 7.14
N LYS A 65 18.79 13.62 7.04
CA LYS A 65 19.24 14.29 5.82
C LYS A 65 20.73 13.98 5.61
N PRO A 66 21.17 13.65 4.39
CA PRO A 66 22.61 13.56 4.11
C PRO A 66 23.27 14.91 4.42
N GLU A 67 24.46 14.87 5.03
CA GLU A 67 25.25 16.09 5.27
C GLU A 67 25.46 16.81 3.93
N GLY A 68 25.13 18.10 3.91
CA GLY A 68 25.35 18.91 2.72
C GLY A 68 26.85 18.92 2.42
N ARG A 69 27.24 18.55 1.20
CA ARG A 69 28.59 18.86 0.74
C ARG A 69 28.75 20.38 0.83
N GLU A 70 29.63 20.85 1.70
CA GLU A 70 30.10 22.23 1.65
C GLU A 70 30.72 22.44 0.26
N GLY A 71 30.07 23.31 -0.53
CA GLY A 71 30.53 23.72 -1.85
C GLY A 71 31.37 24.98 -1.77
#